data_AF-A0A9D8ERS1-F1
#
_entry.id   AF-A0A9D8ERS1-F1
#
_cell.length_a   1.000
_cell.length_b   1.000
_cell.length_c   1.000
_cell.angle_alpha   90.00
_cell.angle_beta   90.00
_cell.angle_gamma   90.00
#
_symmetry.space_group_name_H-M   'P 1'
#
loop_
_entity.id
_entity.type
_entity.pdbx_description
1 polymer ?
#
loop_
_entity_poly.entity_id
_entity_poly.type
_entity_poly.pdbx_seq_one_letter_code
_entity_poly.pdbx_strand_id
1 'polypeptide(L)'
;MEDFIEVEVWFPSLELKETLKIKRVEFIKICGNISKHNFTRLSNVTSNIKSILQRHNINRSDEDVLSLLGDFYERFHTDIFNYHGSFLVEQFNDIRRGIHKYLEPTYKNSIKYIDNNMIRYEFKIPMDIENDFSKNCFVELLNDIRKEPYVKVFRTYNSLRKSY
;
A
#
# COMPACT_ATOMS: atom_id res chain seq x y z
N MET A 1 9.60 16.02 4.06
CA MET A 1 9.95 16.69 2.81
C MET A 1 9.13 16.01 1.72
N GLU A 2 8.40 16.78 0.91
CA GLU A 2 7.70 16.21 -0.25
C GLU A 2 8.73 15.98 -1.35
N ASP A 3 9.14 14.72 -1.53
CA ASP A 3 10.15 14.37 -2.53
C ASP A 3 9.52 14.40 -3.93
N PHE A 4 9.94 15.39 -4.72
CA PHE A 4 9.74 15.41 -6.16
C PHE A 4 10.73 14.47 -6.82
N ILE A 5 10.27 13.76 -7.84
CA ILE A 5 11.09 12.89 -8.68
C ILE A 5 11.04 13.40 -10.11
N GLU A 6 12.15 13.26 -10.83
CA GLU A 6 12.23 13.58 -12.25
C GLU A 6 12.15 12.29 -13.03
N VAL A 7 11.15 12.19 -13.90
CA VAL A 7 10.86 10.98 -14.67
C VAL A 7 10.78 11.36 -16.14
N GLU A 8 11.65 10.76 -16.95
CA GLU A 8 11.52 10.79 -18.40
C GLU A 8 10.30 9.95 -18.81
N VAL A 9 9.39 10.56 -19.54
CA VAL A 9 8.15 9.93 -20.01
C VAL A 9 8.02 10.06 -21.52
N TRP A 10 7.40 9.04 -22.10
CA TRP A 10 6.92 9.04 -23.47
C TRP A 10 5.41 8.78 -23.43
N PHE A 11 4.63 9.74 -23.91
CA PHE A 11 3.18 9.64 -24.03
C PHE A 11 2.81 9.51 -25.50
N PRO A 12 2.70 8.28 -26.04
CA PRO A 12 2.44 8.05 -27.46
C PRO A 12 1.12 8.68 -27.94
N SER A 13 0.10 8.77 -27.10
CA SER A 13 -1.21 9.34 -27.46
C SER A 13 -1.13 10.83 -27.83
N LEU A 14 -0.08 11.55 -27.38
CA LEU A 14 0.16 12.97 -27.71
C LEU A 14 1.50 13.20 -28.42
N GLU A 15 2.20 12.14 -28.82
CA GLU A 15 3.57 12.19 -29.36
C GLU A 15 4.53 13.04 -28.50
N LEU A 16 4.39 12.94 -27.17
CA LEU A 16 5.06 13.83 -26.23
C LEU A 16 6.17 13.10 -25.47
N LYS A 17 7.41 13.57 -25.65
CA LYS A 17 8.58 13.12 -24.90
C LYS A 17 9.06 14.23 -23.98
N GLU A 18 8.97 14.03 -22.66
CA GLU A 18 9.32 15.07 -21.68
C GLU A 18 9.91 14.49 -20.40
N THR A 19 10.58 15.34 -19.61
CA THR A 19 11.00 14.99 -18.24
C THR A 19 10.10 15.69 -17.25
N LEU A 20 9.23 14.92 -16.59
CA LEU A 20 8.28 15.46 -15.63
C LEU A 20 8.85 15.42 -14.22
N LYS A 21 8.80 16.57 -13.56
CA LYS A 21 8.94 16.70 -12.11
C LYS A 21 7.59 16.51 -11.44
N ILE A 22 7.43 15.41 -10.69
CA ILE A 22 6.16 15.01 -10.06
C ILE A 22 6.42 14.60 -8.61
N LYS A 23 5.52 14.93 -7.69
CA LYS A 23 5.63 14.42 -6.30
C LYS A 23 5.27 12.94 -6.28
N ARG A 24 6.00 12.13 -5.50
CA ARG A 24 5.70 10.69 -5.39
C ARG A 24 4.24 10.40 -5.02
N VAL A 25 3.69 11.18 -4.09
CA VAL A 25 2.30 11.05 -3.65
C VAL A 25 1.27 11.37 -4.75
N GLU A 26 1.59 12.24 -5.71
CA GLU A 26 0.68 12.64 -6.78
C GLU A 26 0.44 11.46 -7.73
N PHE A 27 1.49 10.84 -8.27
CA PHE A 27 1.30 9.73 -9.22
C PHE A 27 0.72 8.49 -8.53
N ILE A 28 1.08 8.20 -7.27
CA ILE A 28 0.49 7.08 -6.50
C ILE A 28 -1.03 7.27 -6.37
N LYS A 29 -1.48 8.48 -6.03
CA LYS A 29 -2.92 8.80 -5.93
C LYS A 29 -3.61 8.72 -7.29
N ILE A 30 -2.97 9.22 -8.34
CA ILE A 30 -3.50 9.17 -9.71
C ILE A 30 -3.69 7.71 -10.15
N CYS A 31 -2.64 6.88 -10.08
CA CYS A 31 -2.70 5.46 -10.44
C CYS A 31 -3.75 4.71 -9.62
N GLY A 32 -3.80 4.92 -8.30
CA GLY A 32 -4.79 4.28 -7.43
C GLY A 32 -6.24 4.74 -7.65
N ASN A 33 -6.45 5.91 -8.25
CA ASN A 33 -7.77 6.39 -8.65
C ASN A 33 -8.18 5.86 -10.04
N ILE A 34 -7.24 5.78 -10.98
CA ILE A 34 -7.46 5.20 -12.32
C ILE A 34 -7.83 3.71 -12.20
N SER A 35 -7.11 2.95 -11.36
CA SER A 35 -7.33 1.50 -11.19
C SER A 35 -8.72 1.13 -10.65
N LYS A 36 -9.46 2.09 -10.08
CA LYS A 36 -10.80 1.87 -9.51
C LYS A 36 -11.94 1.99 -10.52
N HIS A 37 -11.66 2.10 -11.82
CA HIS A 37 -12.62 2.08 -12.94
C HIS A 37 -13.87 2.99 -12.87
N ASN A 38 -13.92 3.95 -11.94
CA ASN A 38 -15.09 4.82 -11.77
C ASN A 38 -14.95 6.09 -12.61
N PHE A 39 -15.77 6.19 -13.66
CA PHE A 39 -15.81 7.33 -14.59
C PHE A 39 -15.97 8.70 -13.88
N THR A 40 -16.71 8.75 -12.77
CA THR A 40 -16.90 9.96 -11.96
C THR A 40 -15.64 10.47 -11.25
N ARG A 41 -14.61 9.62 -11.07
CA ARG A 41 -13.33 10.04 -10.48
C ARG A 41 -12.33 10.51 -11.53
N LEU A 42 -12.62 10.32 -12.81
CA LEU A 42 -11.73 10.72 -13.90
C LEU A 42 -11.58 12.24 -13.98
N SER A 43 -12.63 13.03 -13.70
CA SER A 43 -12.54 14.50 -13.73
C SER A 43 -11.46 15.07 -12.80
N ASN A 44 -11.39 14.55 -11.57
CA ASN A 44 -10.34 14.94 -10.61
C ASN A 44 -8.96 14.43 -11.05
N VAL A 45 -8.89 13.25 -11.65
CA VAL A 45 -7.63 12.71 -12.18
C VAL A 45 -7.12 13.55 -13.36
N THR A 46 -7.99 13.89 -14.31
CA THR A 46 -7.72 14.77 -15.45
C THR A 46 -7.23 16.14 -14.97
N SER A 47 -7.90 16.74 -13.98
CA SER A 47 -7.45 18.02 -13.39
C SER A 47 -6.05 17.92 -12.77
N ASN A 48 -5.76 16.83 -12.05
CA ASN A 48 -4.44 16.61 -11.46
C ASN A 48 -3.37 16.43 -12.54
N ILE A 49 -3.60 15.61 -13.57
CA ILE A 49 -2.65 15.42 -14.67
C ILE A 49 -2.43 16.73 -15.43
N LYS A 50 -3.49 17.49 -15.70
CA LYS A 50 -3.40 18.81 -16.33
C LYS A 50 -2.56 19.77 -15.50
N SER A 51 -2.73 19.78 -14.18
CA SER A 51 -1.90 20.59 -13.28
C SER A 51 -0.42 20.19 -13.34
N ILE A 52 -0.13 18.88 -13.45
CA ILE A 52 1.23 18.38 -13.63
C ILE A 52 1.82 18.91 -14.93
N LEU A 53 1.11 18.78 -16.05
CA LEU A 53 1.54 19.25 -17.37
C LEU A 53 1.76 20.78 -17.38
N GLN A 54 0.86 21.54 -16.76
CA GLN A 54 0.97 23.00 -16.67
C GLN A 54 2.21 23.46 -15.89
N ARG A 55 2.63 22.72 -14.85
CA ARG A 55 3.92 23.01 -14.16
C ARG A 55 5.13 22.89 -15.08
N HIS A 56 4.99 22.19 -16.19
CA HIS A 56 6.01 22.00 -17.23
C HIS A 56 5.73 22.83 -18.49
N ASN A 57 4.87 23.83 -18.41
CA ASN A 57 4.43 24.68 -19.53
C ASN A 57 3.77 23.91 -20.70
N ILE A 58 3.24 22.71 -20.42
CA ILE A 58 2.53 21.89 -21.40
C ILE A 58 1.02 22.17 -21.24
N ASN A 59 0.48 22.96 -22.16
CA ASN A 59 -0.95 23.28 -22.19
C ASN A 59 -1.68 22.31 -23.13
N ARG A 60 -2.62 21.54 -22.57
CA ARG A 60 -3.42 20.53 -23.29
C ARG A 60 -4.91 20.69 -22.96
N SER A 61 -5.76 20.30 -23.91
CA SER A 61 -7.21 20.28 -23.71
C SER A 61 -7.60 19.18 -22.71
N ASP A 62 -8.82 19.22 -22.18
CA ASP A 62 -9.28 18.12 -21.29
C ASP A 62 -9.43 16.80 -22.07
N GLU A 63 -9.74 16.87 -23.37
CA GLU A 63 -9.83 15.71 -24.28
C GLU A 63 -8.46 15.06 -24.50
N ASP A 64 -7.41 15.88 -24.67
CA ASP A 64 -6.03 15.41 -24.77
C ASP A 64 -5.60 14.69 -23.49
N VAL A 65 -5.94 15.26 -22.33
CA VAL A 65 -5.58 14.70 -21.02
C VAL A 65 -6.36 13.42 -20.74
N LEU A 66 -7.61 13.31 -21.17
CA LEU A 66 -8.39 12.07 -21.11
C LEU A 66 -7.73 10.96 -21.95
N SER A 67 -7.25 11.29 -23.14
CA SER A 67 -6.49 10.35 -23.99
C SER A 67 -5.17 9.91 -23.33
N LEU A 68 -4.55 10.81 -22.56
CA LEU A 68 -3.30 10.55 -21.84
C LEU A 68 -3.46 9.62 -20.61
N LEU A 69 -4.69 9.35 -20.14
CA LEU A 69 -4.92 8.54 -18.94
C LEU A 69 -4.32 7.13 -19.06
N GLY A 70 -4.44 6.52 -20.24
CA GLY A 70 -3.89 5.20 -20.53
C GLY A 70 -2.36 5.19 -20.43
N ASP A 71 -1.72 6.07 -21.18
CA ASP A 71 -0.26 6.22 -21.20
C ASP A 71 0.30 6.57 -19.80
N PHE A 72 -0.38 7.45 -19.07
CA PHE A 72 0.00 7.83 -17.71
C PHE A 72 -0.12 6.63 -16.77
N TYR A 73 -1.22 5.89 -16.87
CA TYR A 73 -1.39 4.69 -16.06
C TYR A 73 -0.31 3.66 -16.38
N GLU A 74 -0.08 3.33 -17.65
CA GLU A 74 0.96 2.37 -18.04
C GLU A 74 2.33 2.77 -17.49
N ARG A 75 2.76 4.02 -17.73
CA ARG A 75 4.08 4.49 -17.31
C ARG A 75 4.23 4.53 -15.79
N PHE A 76 3.26 5.09 -15.07
CA PHE A 76 3.41 5.30 -13.63
C PHE A 76 2.92 4.13 -12.78
N HIS A 77 2.00 3.31 -13.28
CA HIS A 77 1.53 2.10 -12.60
C HIS A 77 2.42 0.89 -12.88
N THR A 78 2.63 0.56 -14.15
CA THR A 78 3.35 -0.68 -14.51
C THR A 78 4.84 -0.57 -14.21
N ASP A 79 5.46 0.58 -14.45
CA ASP A 79 6.91 0.71 -14.26
C ASP A 79 7.26 1.20 -12.84
N ILE A 80 6.57 2.23 -12.35
CA ILE A 80 6.98 2.96 -11.14
C ILE A 80 6.22 2.47 -9.89
N PHE A 81 4.90 2.28 -9.98
CA PHE A 81 4.09 1.86 -8.83
C PHE A 81 4.40 0.43 -8.39
N ASN A 82 4.74 -0.49 -9.30
CA ASN A 82 5.13 -1.85 -8.93
C ASN A 82 6.29 -1.88 -7.93
N TYR A 83 7.27 -0.97 -8.06
CA TYR A 83 8.33 -0.82 -7.08
C TYR A 83 7.80 -0.30 -5.73
N HIS A 84 7.11 0.85 -5.71
CA HIS A 84 6.64 1.45 -4.47
C HIS A 84 5.61 0.57 -3.75
N GLY A 85 4.74 -0.11 -4.51
CA GLY A 85 3.81 -1.10 -4.01
C GLY A 85 4.53 -2.25 -3.34
N SER A 86 5.54 -2.83 -3.98
CA SER A 86 6.33 -3.91 -3.39
C SER A 86 7.01 -3.48 -2.09
N PHE A 87 7.56 -2.26 -2.05
CA PHE A 87 8.20 -1.72 -0.85
C PHE A 87 7.17 -1.49 0.27
N LEU A 88 6.00 -0.92 -0.05
CA LEU A 88 4.92 -0.77 0.94
C LEU A 88 4.47 -2.12 1.50
N VAL A 89 4.31 -3.14 0.65
CA VAL A 89 3.94 -4.49 1.08
C VAL A 89 5.03 -5.09 1.98
N GLU A 90 6.31 -4.87 1.67
CA GLU A 90 7.43 -5.25 2.55
C GLU A 90 7.28 -4.61 3.93
N GLN A 91 7.08 -3.28 3.98
CA GLN A 91 6.92 -2.56 5.25
C GLN A 91 5.69 -3.03 6.04
N PHE A 92 4.55 -3.26 5.37
CA PHE A 92 3.35 -3.80 6.02
C PHE A 92 3.56 -5.21 6.56
N ASN A 93 4.28 -6.05 5.83
CA ASN A 93 4.62 -7.40 6.28
C ASN A 93 5.55 -7.35 7.51
N ASP A 94 6.54 -6.46 7.51
CA ASP A 94 7.42 -6.24 8.66
C ASP A 94 6.64 -5.79 9.90
N ILE A 95 5.71 -4.84 9.75
CA ILE A 95 4.82 -4.41 10.86
C ILE A 95 3.99 -5.58 11.37
N ARG A 96 3.34 -6.33 10.47
CA ARG A 96 2.50 -7.49 10.83
C ARG A 96 3.31 -8.54 11.60
N ARG A 97 4.51 -8.88 11.11
CA ARG A 97 5.40 -9.84 11.79
C ARG A 97 5.97 -9.27 13.09
N GLY A 98 6.21 -7.97 13.15
CA GLY A 98 6.62 -7.27 14.37
C GLY A 98 5.56 -7.38 15.47
N ILE A 99 4.29 -7.10 15.15
CA ILE A 99 3.15 -7.28 16.06
C ILE A 99 3.06 -8.74 16.52
N HIS A 100 3.17 -9.69 15.60
CA HIS A 100 3.13 -11.11 15.94
C HIS A 100 4.25 -11.50 16.91
N LYS A 101 5.50 -11.12 16.61
CA LYS A 101 6.65 -11.40 17.47
C LYS A 101 6.53 -10.73 18.84
N TYR A 102 5.98 -9.52 18.88
CA TYR A 102 5.77 -8.78 20.12
C TYR A 102 4.75 -9.47 21.04
N LEU A 103 3.66 -10.01 20.47
CA LEU A 103 2.58 -10.65 21.22
C LEU A 103 2.78 -12.15 21.44
N GLU A 104 3.72 -12.79 20.74
CA GLU A 104 4.02 -14.22 20.86
C GLU A 104 4.29 -14.68 22.30
N PRO A 105 5.07 -13.96 23.15
CA PRO A 105 5.25 -14.35 24.54
C PRO A 105 3.94 -14.32 25.34
N THR A 106 3.10 -13.31 25.13
CA THR A 106 1.78 -13.20 25.77
C THR A 106 0.89 -14.37 25.36
N TYR A 107 0.83 -14.67 24.06
CA TYR A 107 0.12 -15.83 23.54
C TYR A 107 0.58 -17.14 24.21
N LYS A 108 1.90 -17.40 24.22
CA LYS A 108 2.48 -18.63 24.81
C LYS A 108 2.19 -18.77 26.29
N ASN A 109 2.20 -17.67 27.04
CA ASN A 109 1.94 -17.66 28.48
C ASN A 109 0.44 -17.74 28.81
N SER A 110 -0.43 -17.32 27.89
CA SER A 110 -1.87 -17.30 28.10
C SER A 110 -2.57 -18.57 27.62
N ILE A 111 -2.08 -19.27 26.60
CA ILE A 111 -2.78 -20.44 26.06
C ILE A 111 -2.73 -21.63 27.04
N LYS A 112 -3.90 -22.24 27.26
CA LYS A 112 -4.05 -23.48 28.03
C LYS A 112 -4.92 -24.46 27.26
N TYR A 113 -4.37 -25.65 26.99
CA TYR A 113 -5.11 -26.73 26.34
C TYR A 113 -5.96 -27.48 27.36
N ILE A 114 -7.21 -27.75 26.99
CA ILE A 114 -8.22 -28.38 27.86
C ILE A 114 -8.29 -29.89 27.60
N ASP A 115 -7.87 -30.33 26.41
CA ASP A 115 -7.82 -31.74 26.05
C ASP A 115 -6.41 -32.20 25.63
N ASN A 116 -6.17 -33.50 25.74
CA ASN A 116 -4.91 -34.13 25.35
C ASN A 116 -4.64 -34.04 23.84
N ASN A 117 -5.68 -33.83 23.04
CA ASN A 117 -5.57 -33.73 21.58
C ASN A 117 -5.22 -32.31 21.12
N MET A 118 -5.09 -31.35 22.05
CA MET A 118 -4.77 -29.95 21.80
C MET A 118 -5.76 -29.24 20.84
N ILE A 119 -6.99 -29.74 20.76
CA ILE A 119 -8.03 -29.17 19.88
C ILE A 119 -8.76 -28.06 20.63
N ARG A 120 -9.10 -28.31 21.90
CA ARG A 120 -9.76 -27.31 22.76
C ARG A 120 -8.73 -26.56 23.60
N TYR A 121 -8.86 -25.24 23.60
CA TYR A 121 -8.01 -24.36 24.36
C TYR A 121 -8.81 -23.19 24.92
N GLU A 122 -8.27 -22.61 25.98
CA GLU A 122 -8.69 -21.35 26.56
C GLU A 122 -7.49 -20.42 26.70
N PHE A 123 -7.74 -19.12 26.81
CA PHE A 123 -6.71 -18.16 27.17
C PHE A 123 -6.89 -17.74 28.62
N LYS A 124 -5.79 -17.72 29.37
CA LYS A 124 -5.70 -17.04 30.65
C LYS A 124 -5.74 -15.54 30.41
N ILE A 125 -6.89 -14.96 30.71
CA ILE A 125 -7.14 -13.53 30.60
C ILE A 125 -6.56 -12.83 31.86
N PRO A 126 -5.78 -11.74 31.68
CA PRO A 126 -5.31 -10.91 32.78
C PRO A 126 -6.45 -10.36 33.66
N MET A 127 -6.25 -10.30 34.98
CA MET A 127 -7.29 -9.90 35.94
C MET A 127 -7.71 -8.43 35.83
N ASP A 128 -6.86 -7.59 35.26
CA ASP A 128 -7.10 -6.18 34.93
C ASP A 128 -8.08 -5.98 33.76
N ILE A 129 -8.43 -7.06 33.02
CA ILE A 129 -9.43 -7.01 31.95
C ILE A 129 -10.80 -7.46 32.51
N GLU A 130 -11.56 -6.50 33.02
CA GLU A 130 -12.80 -6.78 33.75
C GLU A 130 -14.03 -6.93 32.85
N ASN A 131 -14.16 -6.11 31.80
CA ASN A 131 -15.32 -6.10 30.91
C ASN A 131 -15.24 -7.21 29.83
N ASP A 132 -16.37 -7.90 29.62
CA ASP A 132 -16.53 -8.98 28.64
C ASP A 132 -16.19 -8.56 27.21
N PHE A 133 -16.44 -7.31 26.81
CA PHE A 133 -15.99 -6.81 25.50
C PHE A 133 -14.47 -6.90 25.35
N SER A 134 -13.73 -6.39 26.34
CA SER A 134 -12.27 -6.40 26.34
C SER A 134 -11.71 -7.82 26.43
N LYS A 135 -12.38 -8.72 27.17
CA LYS A 135 -12.06 -10.15 27.21
C LYS A 135 -12.18 -10.78 25.82
N ASN A 136 -13.25 -10.49 25.10
CA ASN A 136 -13.46 -10.99 23.74
C ASN A 136 -12.39 -10.45 22.78
N CYS A 137 -12.08 -9.15 22.82
CA CYS A 137 -11.00 -8.58 22.01
C CYS A 137 -9.63 -9.23 22.30
N PHE A 138 -9.34 -9.53 23.56
CA PHE A 138 -8.10 -10.23 23.95
C PHE A 138 -8.04 -11.63 23.35
N VAL A 139 -9.14 -12.39 23.43
CA VAL A 139 -9.24 -13.73 22.87
C VAL A 139 -9.09 -13.71 21.34
N GLU A 140 -9.77 -12.78 20.65
CA GLU A 140 -9.65 -12.60 19.20
C GLU A 140 -8.22 -12.27 18.79
N LEU A 141 -7.57 -11.34 19.49
CA LEU A 141 -6.19 -10.98 19.25
C LEU A 141 -5.25 -12.18 19.37
N LEU A 142 -5.33 -12.95 20.45
CA LEU A 142 -4.47 -14.12 20.64
C LEU A 142 -4.78 -15.27 19.65
N ASN A 143 -6.03 -15.37 19.18
CA ASN A 143 -6.39 -16.29 18.10
C ASN A 143 -5.75 -15.89 16.76
N ASP A 144 -5.60 -14.60 16.50
CA ASP A 144 -4.88 -14.12 15.32
C ASP A 144 -3.37 -14.34 15.45
N ILE A 145 -2.80 -14.21 16.66
CA ILE A 145 -1.39 -14.56 16.90
C ILE A 145 -1.15 -16.06 16.79
N ARG A 146 -2.10 -16.90 17.18
CA ARG A 146 -1.99 -18.36 17.00
C ARG A 146 -1.82 -18.75 15.52
N LYS A 147 -2.37 -17.96 14.60
CA LYS A 147 -2.21 -18.14 13.16
C LYS A 147 -0.93 -17.42 12.73
N GLU A 148 0.12 -18.18 12.45
CA GLU A 148 1.36 -17.58 11.95
C GLU A 148 1.11 -16.72 10.69
N PRO A 149 1.87 -15.63 10.48
CA PRO A 149 1.73 -14.82 9.28
C PRO A 149 2.01 -15.64 8.02
N TYR A 150 1.02 -15.75 7.12
CA TYR A 150 1.12 -16.54 5.89
C TYR A 150 2.20 -16.04 4.92
N VAL A 151 2.47 -14.73 4.91
CA VAL A 151 3.44 -14.11 4.01
C VAL A 151 4.84 -14.24 4.59
N LYS A 152 5.74 -14.90 3.85
CA LYS A 152 7.15 -15.02 4.23
C LYS A 152 7.85 -13.66 4.24
N VAL A 153 8.95 -13.55 4.98
CA VAL A 153 9.81 -12.36 4.89
C VAL A 153 10.38 -12.27 3.49
N PHE A 154 10.34 -11.07 2.92
CA PHE A 154 10.97 -10.74 1.66
C PHE A 154 11.56 -9.34 1.74
N ARG A 155 12.48 -9.03 0.83
CA ARG A 155 13.09 -7.71 0.69
C ARG A 155 12.99 -7.27 -0.75
N THR A 156 12.63 -6.02 -0.97
CA THR A 156 12.63 -5.40 -2.28
C THR A 156 14.05 -5.02 -2.70
N TYR A 157 14.31 -5.04 -4.00
CA TYR A 157 15.64 -4.72 -4.53
C TYR A 157 15.96 -3.23 -4.37
N ASN A 158 17.14 -2.93 -3.82
CA ASN A 158 17.63 -1.55 -3.60
C ASN A 158 17.88 -0.78 -4.91
N SER A 159 18.09 -1.47 -6.03
CA SER A 159 18.34 -0.83 -7.34
C SER A 159 17.20 0.10 -7.76
N LEU A 160 15.96 -0.26 -7.44
CA LEU A 160 14.78 0.53 -7.77
C LEU A 160 14.52 1.69 -6.79
N ARG A 161 15.14 1.67 -5.60
CA ARG A 161 15.04 2.72 -4.56
C ARG A 161 15.78 4.01 -4.90
N LYS A 162 16.84 3.89 -5.71
CA LYS A 162 17.68 5.02 -6.14
C LYS A 162 17.21 5.61 -7.48
N SER A 163 16.47 4.83 -8.27
CA SER A 163 15.99 5.26 -9.58
C SER A 163 14.65 6.01 -9.54
N TYR A 164 13.87 5.86 -8.45
CA TYR A 164 12.55 6.48 -8.30
C TYR A 164 12.28 6.98 -6.91
#